data_AF-Q00P41-F1
#
_entry.id   AF-Q00P41-F1
#
_cell.length_a   1.000
_cell.length_b   1.000
_cell.length_c   1.000
_cell.angle_alpha   90.00
_cell.angle_beta   90.00
_cell.angle_gamma   90.00
#
_symmetry.space_group_name_H-M   'P 1'
#
loop_
_entity.id
_entity.type
_entity.pdbx_description
1 polymer ?
#
loop_
_entity_poly.entity_id
_entity_poly.type
_entity_poly.pdbx_seq_one_letter_code
_entity_poly.pdbx_strand_id
1 'polypeptide(L)'
;MRVSKVLTLASFISVCSYSEAKSNETDPNGYIVFCPCMGRFGNQVDQFLGVLAFAKALDRTLVLPNFIEFKHPETKMIPFEFLFQVGTVAKYTRVVTMQEFTKKIMPTHFVGTPRQAIYDKSAEPGCHSKEGNPFGPYWDQIDVSFVGDEYFGDIPGGFDLNQMGSRKKWLEKFPSEEYPVLAFSSAPAPFPSKGKVWSIQKYLRWSSRITEQAKKFISANLAKPFVAVHLRNDADWVRVCEHIDTTTNRPLFASEQCLGEGHHLGTLTKEICSPSKQQILEQIVEKVGSIGAKSVFVASDKDHMIDEINEALKPYEIEAHRQEPDDMYTSLAIMGRADLFVGNCVSTFSHIVKRERDHAGQSPRPSAFFGIRAVKRHIDL
;
A
#
# COMPACT_ATOMS: atom_id res chain seq x y z
N MET A 1 58.55 55.54 -47.42
CA MET A 1 58.77 55.13 -46.00
C MET A 1 57.43 55.13 -45.27
N ARG A 2 56.87 53.96 -44.98
CA ARG A 2 56.02 53.71 -43.81
C ARG A 2 55.68 52.22 -43.76
N VAL A 3 56.30 51.56 -42.79
CA VAL A 3 56.06 50.17 -42.40
C VAL A 3 54.75 50.15 -41.61
N SER A 4 53.74 49.41 -42.05
CA SER A 4 52.56 49.13 -41.24
C SER A 4 52.54 47.65 -40.86
N LYS A 5 52.69 47.43 -39.55
CA LYS A 5 52.67 46.15 -38.85
C LYS A 5 51.26 45.54 -38.93
N VAL A 6 51.20 44.26 -39.24
CA VAL A 6 50.01 43.41 -39.11
C VAL A 6 49.70 43.26 -37.61
N LEU A 7 48.51 43.69 -37.19
CA LEU A 7 48.02 43.54 -35.83
C LEU A 7 47.10 42.31 -35.79
N THR A 8 47.55 41.24 -35.15
CA THR A 8 46.75 40.03 -34.92
C THR A 8 45.78 40.29 -33.77
N LEU A 9 44.48 40.33 -34.05
CA LEU A 9 43.44 40.52 -33.03
C LEU A 9 43.16 39.16 -32.36
N ALA A 10 43.63 38.98 -31.12
CA ALA A 10 43.29 37.82 -30.30
C ALA A 10 41.88 38.00 -29.72
N SER A 11 40.94 37.17 -30.16
CA SER A 11 39.57 37.14 -29.66
C SER A 11 39.52 36.36 -28.35
N PHE A 12 39.37 37.05 -27.21
CA PHE A 12 39.11 36.41 -25.92
C PHE A 12 37.65 35.93 -25.89
N ILE A 13 37.44 34.64 -26.11
CA ILE A 13 36.16 33.98 -25.84
C ILE A 13 36.09 33.78 -24.32
N SER A 14 35.37 34.67 -23.64
CA SER A 14 34.97 34.46 -22.24
C SER A 14 33.92 33.36 -22.22
N VAL A 15 34.37 32.12 -22.01
CA VAL A 15 33.48 31.00 -21.68
C VAL A 15 32.98 31.25 -20.26
N CYS A 16 31.85 31.95 -20.15
CA CYS A 16 31.06 31.94 -18.91
C CYS A 16 30.52 30.53 -18.73
N SER A 17 31.25 29.70 -17.97
CA SER A 17 30.75 28.46 -17.44
C SER A 17 29.55 28.78 -16.54
N TYR A 18 28.35 28.68 -17.09
CA TYR A 18 27.13 28.56 -16.31
C TYR A 18 27.23 27.25 -15.53
N SER A 19 27.80 27.31 -14.34
CA SER A 19 27.55 26.31 -13.32
C SER A 19 26.10 26.48 -12.89
N GLU A 20 25.20 25.67 -13.45
CA GLU A 20 23.90 25.42 -12.84
C GLU A 20 24.18 24.81 -11.46
N ALA A 21 24.24 25.69 -10.44
CA ALA A 21 24.02 25.28 -9.08
C ALA A 21 22.59 24.74 -9.03
N LYS A 22 22.44 23.41 -9.01
CA LYS A 22 21.19 22.80 -8.54
C LYS A 22 21.03 23.29 -7.10
N SER A 23 20.22 24.31 -6.90
CA SER A 23 19.79 24.72 -5.57
C SER A 23 19.17 23.49 -4.90
N ASN A 24 19.54 23.23 -3.66
CA ASN A 24 18.79 22.34 -2.76
C ASN A 24 17.45 23.03 -2.42
N GLU A 25 16.63 23.33 -3.42
CA GLU A 25 15.34 23.98 -3.23
C GLU A 25 14.36 22.98 -2.62
N THR A 26 14.04 23.22 -1.36
CA THR A 26 12.98 22.53 -0.63
C THR A 26 11.61 22.95 -1.18
N ASP A 27 10.60 22.08 -1.11
CA ASP A 27 9.23 22.42 -1.53
C ASP A 27 8.69 23.58 -0.66
N PRO A 28 8.34 24.76 -1.24
CA PRO A 28 7.83 25.90 -0.49
C PRO A 28 6.47 25.63 0.14
N ASN A 29 5.71 24.65 -0.36
CA ASN A 29 4.46 24.22 0.28
C ASN A 29 4.72 23.25 1.44
N GLY A 30 5.95 22.81 1.64
CA GLY A 30 6.36 21.91 2.70
C GLY A 30 6.01 20.43 2.45
N TYR A 31 6.14 19.64 3.52
CA TYR A 31 6.17 18.19 3.46
C TYR A 31 5.12 17.54 4.37
N ILE A 32 4.76 16.30 4.03
CA ILE A 32 4.02 15.39 4.91
C ILE A 32 4.89 14.17 5.14
N VAL A 33 5.10 13.79 6.40
CA VAL A 33 5.75 12.54 6.79
C VAL A 33 4.84 11.81 7.77
N PHE A 34 4.77 10.48 7.71
CA PHE A 34 3.87 9.74 8.58
C PHE A 34 4.38 8.33 8.87
N CYS A 35 3.94 7.76 9.99
CA CYS A 35 4.11 6.34 10.26
C CYS A 35 2.91 5.52 9.76
N PRO A 36 3.12 4.46 8.95
CA PRO A 36 2.10 3.45 8.67
C PRO A 36 1.96 2.49 9.88
N CYS A 37 1.69 3.03 11.06
CA CYS A 37 1.78 2.35 12.35
C CYS A 37 0.60 1.42 12.69
N MET A 38 -0.37 1.23 11.79
CA MET A 38 -1.55 0.40 12.04
C MET A 38 -1.58 -0.84 11.14
N GLY A 39 -1.51 -2.01 11.78
CA GLY A 39 -1.65 -3.30 11.12
C GLY A 39 -0.45 -3.74 10.28
N ARG A 40 -0.63 -4.85 9.54
CA ARG A 40 0.40 -5.44 8.67
C ARG A 40 0.41 -4.78 7.30
N PHE A 41 1.28 -5.23 6.40
CA PHE A 41 1.50 -4.62 5.07
C PHE A 41 0.22 -4.30 4.28
N GLY A 42 -0.78 -5.19 4.31
CA GLY A 42 -2.10 -4.94 3.70
C GLY A 42 -2.77 -3.66 4.22
N ASN A 43 -2.80 -3.46 5.53
CA ASN A 43 -3.38 -2.27 6.17
C ASN A 43 -2.56 -1.01 5.84
N GLN A 44 -1.24 -1.13 5.86
CA GLN A 44 -0.31 -0.04 5.58
C GLN A 44 -0.46 0.48 4.16
N VAL A 45 -0.53 -0.40 3.16
CA VAL A 45 -0.78 -0.02 1.76
C VAL A 45 -2.17 0.60 1.60
N ASP A 46 -3.18 0.03 2.26
CA ASP A 46 -4.56 0.50 2.19
C ASP A 46 -4.71 1.95 2.68
N GLN A 47 -4.10 2.29 3.83
CA GLN A 47 -4.05 3.68 4.31
C GLN A 47 -3.16 4.57 3.44
N PHE A 48 -2.03 4.06 2.94
CA PHE A 48 -1.11 4.83 2.11
C PHE A 48 -1.76 5.39 0.83
N LEU A 49 -2.73 4.67 0.24
CA LEU A 49 -3.51 5.21 -0.88
C LEU A 49 -4.28 6.49 -0.49
N GLY A 50 -4.85 6.51 0.71
CA GLY A 50 -5.49 7.70 1.26
C GLY A 50 -4.50 8.83 1.55
N VAL A 51 -3.32 8.51 2.09
CA VAL A 51 -2.28 9.51 2.37
C VAL A 51 -1.75 10.15 1.08
N LEU A 52 -1.59 9.39 0.00
CA LEU A 52 -1.25 9.93 -1.32
C LEU A 52 -2.28 10.96 -1.78
N ALA A 53 -3.58 10.65 -1.64
CA ALA A 53 -4.66 11.58 -2.00
C ALA A 53 -4.66 12.82 -1.10
N PHE A 54 -4.45 12.64 0.20
CA PHE A 54 -4.36 13.72 1.19
C PHE A 54 -3.21 14.68 0.86
N ALA A 55 -2.01 14.16 0.63
CA ALA A 55 -0.84 14.99 0.29
C ALA A 55 -1.03 15.76 -1.02
N LYS A 56 -1.60 15.10 -2.03
CA LYS A 56 -1.95 15.75 -3.30
C LYS A 56 -2.96 16.89 -3.10
N ALA A 57 -3.96 16.69 -2.26
CA ALA A 57 -5.00 17.69 -2.02
C ALA A 57 -4.50 18.87 -1.17
N LEU A 58 -3.59 18.65 -0.20
CA LEU A 58 -2.91 19.74 0.50
C LEU A 58 -1.82 20.41 -0.33
N ASP A 59 -1.47 19.85 -1.48
CA ASP A 59 -0.40 20.32 -2.34
C ASP A 59 0.94 20.39 -1.59
N ARG A 60 1.25 19.36 -0.80
CA ARG A 60 2.52 19.18 -0.07
C ARG A 60 3.26 17.95 -0.59
N THR A 61 4.58 17.98 -0.57
CA THR A 61 5.40 16.83 -0.97
C THR A 61 5.31 15.71 0.07
N LEU A 62 4.96 14.50 -0.35
CA LEU A 62 4.88 13.35 0.54
C LEU A 62 6.24 12.67 0.70
N VAL A 63 6.72 12.57 1.94
CA VAL A 63 7.84 11.70 2.29
C VAL A 63 7.35 10.26 2.26
N LEU A 64 7.94 9.47 1.36
CA LEU A 64 7.56 8.06 1.19
C LEU A 64 7.90 7.27 2.46
N PRO A 65 6.96 6.49 3.01
CA PRO A 65 7.14 5.86 4.31
C PRO A 65 8.11 4.69 4.20
N ASN A 66 8.78 4.38 5.30
CA ASN A 66 9.23 3.00 5.51
C ASN A 66 8.00 2.14 5.82
N PHE A 67 7.81 1.01 5.15
CA PHE A 67 6.83 0.01 5.55
C PHE A 67 7.35 -0.78 6.75
N ILE A 68 6.46 -1.44 7.48
CA ILE A 68 6.77 -2.09 8.74
C ILE A 68 6.51 -3.59 8.62
N GLU A 69 7.56 -4.40 8.81
CA GLU A 69 7.47 -5.84 9.01
C GLU A 69 7.64 -6.17 10.49
N PHE A 70 6.70 -6.96 11.03
CA PHE A 70 6.82 -7.52 12.37
C PHE A 70 7.51 -8.88 12.28
N LYS A 71 8.82 -8.93 12.56
CA LYS A 71 9.62 -10.16 12.61
C LYS A 71 10.16 -10.32 14.02
N HIS A 72 9.38 -10.98 14.89
CA HIS A 72 9.77 -11.16 16.29
C HIS A 72 11.22 -11.66 16.42
N PRO A 73 12.04 -11.04 17.29
CA PRO A 73 11.67 -10.01 18.27
C PRO A 73 11.66 -8.56 17.74
N GLU A 74 12.14 -8.29 16.52
CA GLU A 74 12.39 -6.94 16.01
C GLU A 74 11.30 -6.43 15.05
N THR A 75 11.13 -5.11 15.05
CA THR A 75 10.31 -4.39 14.07
C THR A 75 11.23 -3.87 12.99
N LYS A 76 10.98 -4.27 11.74
CA LYS A 76 11.85 -3.92 10.62
C LYS A 76 11.19 -2.89 9.71
N MET A 77 11.96 -1.86 9.38
CA MET A 77 11.54 -0.75 8.53
C MET A 77 12.07 -1.01 7.13
N ILE A 78 11.16 -1.09 6.17
CA ILE A 78 11.47 -1.40 4.78
C ILE A 78 11.29 -0.13 3.96
N PRO A 79 12.36 0.43 3.37
CA PRO A 79 12.25 1.60 2.51
C PRO A 79 11.23 1.39 1.39
N PHE A 80 10.44 2.42 1.09
CA PHE A 80 9.44 2.37 0.02
C PHE A 80 10.05 1.85 -1.29
N GLU A 81 11.22 2.36 -1.67
CA GLU A 81 11.94 2.08 -2.91
C GLU A 81 12.44 0.63 -3.02
N PHE A 82 12.49 -0.11 -1.91
CA PHE A 82 12.80 -1.54 -1.95
C PHE A 82 11.62 -2.36 -2.48
N LEU A 83 10.41 -1.85 -2.27
CA LEU A 83 9.15 -2.51 -2.62
C LEU A 83 8.56 -1.96 -3.92
N PHE A 84 8.59 -0.64 -4.10
CA PHE A 84 7.90 0.06 -5.19
C PHE A 84 8.81 1.07 -5.91
N GLN A 85 8.44 1.43 -7.13
CA GLN A 85 9.19 2.38 -7.95
C GLN A 85 8.80 3.83 -7.63
N VAL A 86 9.74 4.61 -7.10
CA VAL A 86 9.57 6.05 -6.79
C VAL A 86 9.06 6.82 -8.01
N GLY A 87 9.68 6.60 -9.19
CA GLY A 87 9.28 7.28 -10.42
C GLY A 87 7.86 6.94 -10.92
N THR A 88 7.25 5.84 -10.46
CA THR A 88 5.85 5.54 -10.80
C THR A 88 4.89 6.25 -9.85
N VAL A 89 5.17 6.27 -8.55
CA VAL A 89 4.32 6.99 -7.57
C VAL A 89 4.39 8.51 -7.74
N ALA A 90 5.56 9.03 -8.16
CA ALA A 90 5.76 10.45 -8.47
C ALA A 90 4.86 10.97 -9.62
N LYS A 91 4.28 10.09 -10.43
CA LYS A 91 3.31 10.47 -11.47
C LYS A 91 1.95 10.86 -10.90
N TYR A 92 1.68 10.52 -9.65
CA TYR A 92 0.42 10.86 -8.99
C TYR A 92 0.48 12.19 -8.24
N THR A 93 1.51 12.39 -7.43
CA THR A 93 1.77 13.57 -6.60
C THR A 93 3.27 13.73 -6.35
N ARG A 94 3.71 14.88 -5.84
CA ARG A 94 5.11 15.12 -5.47
C ARG A 94 5.50 14.24 -4.28
N VAL A 95 6.66 13.61 -4.40
CA VAL A 95 7.18 12.67 -3.39
C VAL A 95 8.70 12.80 -3.28
N VAL A 96 9.23 12.48 -2.09
CA VAL A 96 10.66 12.28 -1.83
C VAL A 96 10.86 10.99 -1.03
N THR A 97 12.02 10.35 -1.14
CA THR A 97 12.31 9.17 -0.31
C THR A 97 12.58 9.58 1.14
N MET A 98 12.34 8.67 2.08
CA MET A 98 12.71 8.90 3.48
C MET A 98 14.20 9.24 3.62
N GLN A 99 15.07 8.57 2.83
CA GLN A 99 16.51 8.82 2.83
C GLN A 99 16.86 10.25 2.35
N GLU A 100 16.17 10.75 1.32
CA GLU A 100 16.39 12.11 0.84
C GLU A 100 15.91 13.14 1.87
N PHE A 101 14.74 12.90 2.47
CA PHE A 101 14.17 13.76 3.50
C PHE A 101 15.08 13.89 4.72
N THR A 102 15.56 12.78 5.28
CA THR A 102 16.40 12.82 6.48
C THR A 102 17.79 13.41 6.24
N LYS A 103 18.38 13.20 5.06
CA LYS A 103 19.74 13.67 4.76
C LYS A 103 19.82 15.11 4.29
N LYS A 104 18.77 15.65 3.64
CA LYS A 104 18.86 16.93 2.93
C LYS A 104 17.84 17.98 3.36
N ILE A 105 16.78 17.62 4.10
CA ILE A 105 15.62 18.50 4.30
C ILE A 105 15.38 18.90 5.78
N MET A 106 15.52 17.99 6.76
CA MET A 106 14.98 18.22 8.13
C MET A 106 15.57 19.43 8.89
N PRO A 107 14.69 20.29 9.49
CA PRO A 107 14.28 20.14 10.90
C PRO A 107 12.74 20.16 11.12
N THR A 108 12.24 19.43 12.12
CA THR A 108 10.84 18.94 12.20
C THR A 108 9.92 19.62 13.24
N HIS A 109 8.68 19.94 12.83
CA HIS A 109 7.51 20.21 13.67
C HIS A 109 6.45 19.08 13.51
N PHE A 110 5.57 18.86 14.50
CA PHE A 110 4.69 17.68 14.57
C PHE A 110 3.19 18.03 14.64
N VAL A 111 2.35 17.25 13.95
CA VAL A 111 0.88 17.44 13.91
C VAL A 111 0.14 16.12 14.08
N GLY A 112 -0.71 16.03 15.10
CA GLY A 112 -1.42 14.82 15.48
C GLY A 112 -2.80 15.05 16.08
N THR A 113 -3.26 14.09 16.86
CA THR A 113 -4.53 14.16 17.60
C THR A 113 -4.21 13.71 19.03
N PRO A 114 -4.72 14.38 20.06
CA PRO A 114 -4.37 14.03 21.43
C PRO A 114 -4.95 12.66 21.77
N ARG A 115 -4.21 11.91 22.57
CA ARG A 115 -4.55 10.60 23.13
C ARG A 115 -4.09 10.61 24.59
N GLN A 116 -4.67 9.74 25.41
CA GLN A 116 -4.10 9.47 26.72
C GLN A 116 -2.94 8.49 26.53
N ALA A 117 -1.83 8.68 27.27
CA ALA A 117 -0.73 7.73 27.23
C ALA A 117 -1.20 6.34 27.70
N ILE A 118 -0.73 5.31 27.00
CA ILE A 118 -1.12 3.91 27.21
C ILE A 118 -0.39 3.29 28.41
N TYR A 119 0.92 3.56 28.54
CA TYR A 119 1.78 2.98 29.58
C TYR A 119 1.86 3.85 30.84
N ASP A 120 1.66 5.16 30.73
CA ASP A 120 1.65 6.08 31.87
C ASP A 120 0.35 6.88 31.92
N LYS A 121 -0.64 6.35 32.63
CA LYS A 121 -1.94 7.02 32.77
C LYS A 121 -1.86 8.37 33.51
N SER A 122 -0.74 8.67 34.17
CA SER A 122 -0.48 9.94 34.84
C SER A 122 0.16 11.00 33.94
N ALA A 123 0.63 10.60 32.74
CA ALA A 123 1.14 11.53 31.75
C ALA A 123 0.05 12.49 31.25
N GLU A 124 0.44 13.71 30.93
CA GLU A 124 -0.46 14.70 30.35
C GLU A 124 -1.00 14.21 28.98
N PRO A 125 -2.26 14.50 28.64
CA PRO A 125 -2.81 14.16 27.33
C PRO A 125 -1.99 14.78 26.19
N GLY A 126 -1.57 13.95 25.24
CA GLY A 126 -0.77 14.37 24.08
C GLY A 126 -0.83 13.36 22.95
N CYS A 127 -0.08 13.55 21.88
CA CYS A 127 -0.13 12.60 20.76
C CYS A 127 0.58 11.27 21.08
N HIS A 128 1.50 11.26 22.06
CA HIS A 128 2.31 10.10 22.48
C HIS A 128 2.92 9.34 21.30
N SER A 129 3.49 10.11 20.37
CA SER A 129 3.88 9.71 19.02
C SER A 129 4.92 8.59 18.91
N LYS A 130 5.66 8.33 20.00
CA LYS A 130 6.69 7.27 20.10
C LYS A 130 6.31 6.19 21.12
N GLU A 131 5.09 6.21 21.62
CA GLU A 131 4.65 5.27 22.63
C GLU A 131 4.30 3.91 22.03
N GLY A 132 5.03 2.87 22.46
CA GLY A 132 4.78 1.48 22.07
C GLY A 132 5.36 1.10 20.71
N ASN A 133 4.95 -0.09 20.24
CA ASN A 133 5.42 -0.67 18.99
C ASN A 133 4.26 -0.71 17.97
N PRO A 134 4.46 -0.25 16.71
CA PRO A 134 5.74 0.13 16.08
C PRO A 134 6.11 1.61 16.18
N PHE A 135 5.35 2.42 16.93
CA PHE A 135 5.50 3.88 16.99
C PHE A 135 6.91 4.35 17.35
N GLY A 136 7.45 3.96 18.50
CA GLY A 136 8.78 4.37 18.95
C GLY A 136 9.87 4.00 17.95
N PRO A 137 10.04 2.69 17.64
CA PRO A 137 11.03 2.22 16.70
C PRO A 137 10.98 2.95 15.35
N TYR A 138 9.78 3.23 14.82
CA TYR A 138 9.62 3.89 13.52
C TYR A 138 10.32 5.24 13.45
N TRP A 139 10.10 6.07 14.47
CA TRP A 139 10.69 7.40 14.54
C TRP A 139 12.15 7.34 15.00
N ASP A 140 12.52 6.38 15.84
CA ASP A 140 13.92 6.13 16.22
C ASP A 140 14.80 5.79 15.00
N GLN A 141 14.27 5.03 14.04
CA GLN A 141 15.00 4.65 12.81
C GLN A 141 15.46 5.84 11.96
N ILE A 142 14.82 7.01 12.13
CA ILE A 142 15.14 8.24 11.42
C ILE A 142 15.59 9.36 12.38
N ASP A 143 16.00 8.99 13.60
CA ASP A 143 16.51 9.89 14.65
C ASP A 143 15.56 11.05 14.99
N VAL A 144 14.24 10.81 14.92
CA VAL A 144 13.22 11.82 15.23
C VAL A 144 12.74 11.69 16.67
N SER A 145 12.74 12.82 17.37
CA SER A 145 12.02 13.03 18.64
C SER A 145 11.17 14.28 18.54
N PHE A 146 10.00 14.25 19.18
CA PHE A 146 9.03 15.34 19.12
C PHE A 146 9.11 16.20 20.37
N VAL A 147 9.02 17.52 20.20
CA VAL A 147 9.14 18.52 21.29
C VAL A 147 7.82 19.24 21.60
N GLY A 148 6.77 18.96 20.83
CA GLY A 148 5.45 19.55 20.98
C GLY A 148 4.43 18.85 20.09
N ASP A 149 3.16 19.09 20.39
CA ASP A 149 2.01 18.51 19.69
C ASP A 149 1.11 19.60 19.11
N GLU A 150 0.67 19.39 17.87
CA GLU A 150 -0.39 20.18 17.25
C GLU A 150 -1.60 19.30 16.97
N TYR A 151 -2.80 19.90 16.95
CA TYR A 151 -4.05 19.16 16.82
C TYR A 151 -4.88 19.60 15.62
N PHE A 152 -5.45 18.64 14.87
CA PHE A 152 -6.27 18.93 13.68
C PHE A 152 -7.74 18.52 13.81
N GLY A 153 -8.17 18.03 14.97
CA GLY A 153 -9.54 17.53 15.19
C GLY A 153 -10.64 18.58 15.07
N ASP A 154 -10.29 19.85 15.17
CA ASP A 154 -11.16 21.02 14.97
C ASP A 154 -11.33 21.40 13.49
N ILE A 155 -10.54 20.81 12.58
CA ILE A 155 -10.73 20.99 11.14
C ILE A 155 -11.94 20.17 10.69
N PRO A 156 -12.94 20.77 9.99
CA PRO A 156 -14.09 20.04 9.49
C PRO A 156 -13.69 18.84 8.63
N GLY A 157 -14.11 17.64 9.05
CA GLY A 157 -13.76 16.38 8.38
C GLY A 157 -12.35 15.84 8.69
N GLY A 158 -11.57 16.52 9.53
CA GLY A 158 -10.22 16.12 9.89
C GLY A 158 -9.32 16.00 8.65
N PHE A 159 -8.89 14.78 8.35
CA PHE A 159 -8.09 14.46 7.16
C PHE A 159 -8.93 14.16 5.90
N ASP A 160 -10.26 14.06 5.98
CA ASP A 160 -11.11 13.92 4.80
C ASP A 160 -11.38 15.28 4.15
N LEU A 161 -10.52 15.62 3.17
CA LEU A 161 -10.53 16.91 2.50
C LEU A 161 -11.71 17.12 1.53
N ASN A 162 -12.64 16.17 1.47
CA ASN A 162 -13.88 16.31 0.69
C ASN A 162 -14.89 17.27 1.35
N GLN A 163 -14.77 17.55 2.65
CA GLN A 163 -15.66 18.50 3.31
C GLN A 163 -15.34 19.93 2.87
N MET A 164 -16.38 20.71 2.58
CA MET A 164 -16.22 22.09 2.12
C MET A 164 -15.42 22.92 3.14
N GLY A 165 -14.38 23.61 2.67
CA GLY A 165 -13.52 24.45 3.52
C GLY A 165 -12.43 23.72 4.31
N SER A 166 -12.45 22.39 4.39
CA SER A 166 -11.45 21.58 5.11
C SER A 166 -10.00 21.87 4.65
N ARG A 167 -9.73 21.78 3.34
CA ARG A 167 -8.43 22.12 2.75
C ARG A 167 -7.98 23.53 3.08
N LYS A 168 -8.88 24.50 2.97
CA LYS A 168 -8.57 25.91 3.29
C LYS A 168 -8.17 26.04 4.77
N LYS A 169 -8.89 25.35 5.66
CA LYS A 169 -8.58 25.33 7.10
C LYS A 169 -7.24 24.69 7.41
N TRP A 170 -6.83 23.64 6.69
CA TRP A 170 -5.47 23.09 6.80
C TRP A 170 -4.40 24.12 6.44
N LEU A 171 -4.58 24.85 5.34
CA LEU A 171 -3.61 25.87 4.90
C LEU A 171 -3.60 27.11 5.81
N GLU A 172 -4.76 27.50 6.36
CA GLU A 172 -4.87 28.60 7.34
C GLU A 172 -4.23 28.24 8.69
N LYS A 173 -4.46 27.01 9.17
CA LYS A 173 -3.99 26.57 10.49
C LYS A 173 -2.53 26.11 10.49
N PHE A 174 -2.08 25.49 9.40
CA PHE A 174 -0.73 24.96 9.26
C PHE A 174 -0.06 25.52 7.99
N PRO A 175 0.26 26.83 7.95
CA PRO A 175 1.01 27.43 6.85
C PRO A 175 2.41 26.81 6.73
N SER A 176 2.99 26.75 5.53
CA SER A 176 4.26 26.05 5.31
C SER A 176 5.48 26.80 5.84
N GLU A 177 5.36 28.11 6.04
CA GLU A 177 6.39 28.97 6.64
C GLU A 177 6.65 28.63 8.10
N GLU A 178 5.59 28.29 8.86
CA GLU A 178 5.66 27.91 10.28
C GLU A 178 5.69 26.39 10.44
N TYR A 179 4.94 25.66 9.61
CA TYR A 179 4.85 24.21 9.61
C TYR A 179 5.37 23.65 8.28
N PRO A 180 6.70 23.68 8.04
CA PRO A 180 7.30 23.16 6.82
C PRO A 180 7.17 21.64 6.71
N VAL A 181 6.95 20.95 7.82
CA VAL A 181 6.72 19.50 7.88
C VAL A 181 5.48 19.22 8.74
N LEU A 182 4.50 18.53 8.17
CA LEU A 182 3.39 17.93 8.91
C LEU A 182 3.72 16.46 9.18
N ALA A 183 4.17 16.16 10.40
CA ALA A 183 4.54 14.81 10.81
C ALA A 183 3.38 14.13 11.56
N PHE A 184 2.94 12.95 11.10
CA PHE A 184 1.79 12.22 11.66
C PHE A 184 2.17 10.84 12.21
N SER A 185 1.88 10.58 13.48
CA SER A 185 2.12 9.27 14.13
C SER A 185 1.26 8.13 13.63
N SER A 186 0.20 8.44 12.89
CA SER A 186 -0.64 7.46 12.21
C SER A 186 -1.05 8.04 10.87
N ALA A 187 -1.23 7.19 9.86
CA ALA A 187 -1.60 7.63 8.52
C ALA A 187 -2.85 8.54 8.56
N PRO A 188 -2.78 9.79 8.03
CA PRO A 188 -3.95 10.68 7.94
C PRO A 188 -4.89 10.23 6.81
N ALA A 189 -5.45 9.03 6.97
CA ALA A 189 -6.26 8.35 5.96
C ALA A 189 -7.28 7.40 6.61
N PRO A 190 -8.46 7.22 6.00
CA PRO A 190 -9.43 6.22 6.43
C PRO A 190 -8.86 4.80 6.36
N PHE A 191 -9.28 3.96 7.29
CA PHE A 191 -9.15 2.51 7.21
C PHE A 191 -10.49 1.87 7.60
N PRO A 192 -11.07 0.99 6.77
CA PRO A 192 -10.63 0.59 5.42
C PRO A 192 -10.64 1.75 4.40
N SER A 193 -9.88 1.61 3.33
CA SER A 193 -9.77 2.61 2.27
C SER A 193 -11.09 2.74 1.50
N LYS A 194 -11.46 3.99 1.19
CA LYS A 194 -12.67 4.30 0.41
C LYS A 194 -12.48 3.94 -1.07
N GLY A 195 -13.56 3.53 -1.74
CA GLY A 195 -13.56 3.22 -3.18
C GLY A 195 -12.88 4.28 -4.06
N LYS A 196 -13.04 5.57 -3.71
CA LYS A 196 -12.44 6.71 -4.40
C LYS A 196 -10.91 6.67 -4.52
N VAL A 197 -10.20 5.99 -3.62
CA VAL A 197 -8.73 5.92 -3.62
C VAL A 197 -8.17 4.62 -4.20
N TRP A 198 -9.01 3.61 -4.49
CA TRP A 198 -8.52 2.30 -4.94
C TRP A 198 -7.76 2.36 -6.26
N SER A 199 -8.17 3.25 -7.18
CA SER A 199 -7.49 3.46 -8.46
C SER A 199 -6.06 4.01 -8.33
N ILE A 200 -5.70 4.58 -7.18
CA ILE A 200 -4.34 5.07 -6.89
C ILE A 200 -3.34 3.91 -6.85
N GLN A 201 -3.77 2.67 -6.64
CA GLN A 201 -2.91 1.48 -6.72
C GLN A 201 -2.16 1.38 -8.06
N LYS A 202 -2.69 1.97 -9.16
CA LYS A 202 -2.00 2.09 -10.46
C LYS A 202 -0.59 2.69 -10.35
N TYR A 203 -0.37 3.53 -9.34
CA TYR A 203 0.90 4.23 -9.12
C TYR A 203 1.87 3.46 -8.21
N LEU A 204 1.45 2.32 -7.67
CA LEU A 204 2.28 1.43 -6.84
C LEU A 204 2.78 0.25 -7.68
N ARG A 205 3.83 0.49 -8.46
CA ARG A 205 4.49 -0.55 -9.27
C ARG A 205 5.63 -1.17 -8.49
N TRP A 206 5.63 -2.50 -8.40
CA TRP A 206 6.72 -3.26 -7.76
C TRP A 206 8.11 -2.85 -8.27
N SER A 207 9.09 -2.88 -7.38
CA SER A 207 10.49 -2.65 -7.72
C SER A 207 10.97 -3.65 -8.79
N SER A 208 12.05 -3.30 -9.49
CA SER A 208 12.65 -4.19 -10.49
C SER A 208 13.01 -5.55 -9.86
N ARG A 209 13.59 -5.53 -8.66
CA ARG A 209 13.94 -6.74 -7.90
C ARG A 209 12.74 -7.68 -7.72
N ILE A 210 11.64 -7.19 -7.15
CA ILE A 210 10.44 -8.01 -6.90
C ILE A 210 9.81 -8.47 -8.23
N THR A 211 9.79 -7.59 -9.22
CA THR A 211 9.27 -7.91 -10.55
C THR A 211 10.04 -9.07 -11.21
N GLU A 212 11.37 -9.04 -11.15
CA GLU A 212 12.22 -10.10 -11.71
C GLU A 212 12.15 -11.39 -10.90
N GLN A 213 12.06 -11.31 -9.56
CA GLN A 213 11.82 -12.48 -8.71
C GLN A 213 10.49 -13.18 -9.06
N ALA A 214 9.41 -12.41 -9.21
CA ALA A 214 8.11 -12.94 -9.60
C ALA A 214 8.14 -13.57 -11.00
N LYS A 215 8.75 -12.89 -11.99
CA LYS A 215 8.89 -13.43 -13.35
C LYS A 215 9.68 -14.74 -13.35
N LYS A 216 10.80 -14.80 -12.64
CA LYS A 216 11.66 -15.99 -12.55
C LYS A 216 10.91 -17.16 -11.94
N PHE A 217 10.17 -16.92 -10.85
CA PHE A 217 9.34 -17.96 -10.23
C PHE A 217 8.28 -18.49 -11.20
N ILE A 218 7.57 -17.58 -11.88
CA ILE A 218 6.54 -17.96 -12.87
C ILE A 218 7.15 -18.79 -13.99
N SER A 219 8.28 -18.36 -14.58
CA SER A 219 8.89 -19.08 -15.70
C SER A 219 9.41 -20.47 -15.32
N ALA A 220 9.83 -20.66 -14.06
CA ALA A 220 10.40 -21.92 -13.61
C ALA A 220 9.35 -22.92 -13.16
N ASN A 221 8.23 -22.45 -12.58
CA ASN A 221 7.29 -23.33 -11.87
C ASN A 221 5.86 -23.27 -12.39
N LEU A 222 5.45 -22.20 -13.10
CA LEU A 222 4.04 -21.94 -13.38
C LEU A 222 3.75 -21.96 -14.89
N ALA A 223 3.41 -23.15 -15.39
CA ALA A 223 2.88 -23.33 -16.73
C ALA A 223 1.58 -22.52 -16.91
N LYS A 224 1.50 -21.75 -18.00
CA LYS A 224 0.36 -20.88 -18.30
C LYS A 224 -0.75 -21.58 -19.10
N PRO A 225 -2.02 -21.15 -18.96
CA PRO A 225 -2.50 -20.17 -17.97
C PRO A 225 -2.45 -20.72 -16.54
N PHE A 226 -2.25 -19.86 -15.54
CA PHE A 226 -2.22 -20.28 -14.13
C PHE A 226 -3.22 -19.54 -13.26
N VAL A 227 -3.79 -20.25 -12.29
CA VAL A 227 -4.63 -19.68 -11.23
C VAL A 227 -3.73 -19.36 -10.05
N ALA A 228 -3.83 -18.15 -9.51
CA ALA A 228 -3.20 -17.83 -8.24
C ALA A 228 -4.27 -17.67 -7.15
N VAL A 229 -4.03 -18.27 -5.99
CA VAL A 229 -4.94 -18.19 -4.85
C VAL A 229 -4.24 -17.61 -3.63
N HIS A 230 -4.99 -16.83 -2.85
CA HIS A 230 -4.54 -16.35 -1.55
C HIS A 230 -5.35 -17.03 -0.45
N LEU A 231 -4.67 -17.86 0.33
CA LEU A 231 -5.22 -18.51 1.51
C LEU A 231 -4.85 -17.68 2.75
N ARG A 232 -5.84 -17.32 3.55
CA ARG A 232 -5.65 -16.56 4.78
C ARG A 232 -6.27 -17.39 5.91
N ASN A 233 -5.43 -18.10 6.66
CA ASN A 233 -5.86 -19.17 7.55
C ASN A 233 -5.01 -19.29 8.84
N ASP A 234 -4.26 -18.25 9.23
CA ASP A 234 -3.68 -18.17 10.58
C ASP A 234 -4.78 -18.16 11.67
N ALA A 235 -4.38 -18.51 12.90
CA ALA A 235 -5.33 -18.65 14.01
C ALA A 235 -6.00 -17.33 14.40
N ASP A 236 -5.30 -16.20 14.22
CA ASP A 236 -5.86 -14.87 14.46
C ASP A 236 -6.97 -14.56 13.46
N TRP A 237 -6.79 -14.96 12.20
CA TRP A 237 -7.74 -14.74 11.14
C TRP A 237 -9.06 -15.47 11.37
N VAL A 238 -9.00 -16.74 11.77
CA VAL A 238 -10.20 -17.55 12.07
C VAL A 238 -11.02 -16.87 13.17
N ARG A 239 -10.36 -16.39 14.24
CA ARG A 239 -11.02 -15.65 15.33
C ARG A 239 -11.70 -14.37 14.84
N VAL A 240 -11.07 -13.60 13.95
CA VAL A 240 -11.71 -12.40 13.37
C VAL A 240 -12.99 -12.79 12.61
N CYS A 241 -12.93 -13.85 11.80
CA CYS A 241 -14.09 -14.29 11.02
C CYS A 241 -15.24 -14.84 11.89
N GLU A 242 -14.95 -15.40 13.07
CA GLU A 242 -15.98 -15.88 14.00
C GLU A 242 -16.87 -14.77 14.54
N HIS A 243 -16.36 -13.53 14.61
CA HIS A 243 -17.06 -12.35 15.11
C HIS A 243 -17.89 -11.62 14.04
N ILE A 244 -18.01 -12.17 12.83
CA ILE A 244 -18.90 -11.60 11.82
C ILE A 244 -20.34 -11.68 12.29
N ASP A 245 -20.97 -10.51 12.39
CA ASP A 245 -22.39 -10.35 12.63
C ASP A 245 -23.12 -10.10 11.30
N THR A 246 -23.82 -11.13 10.82
CA THR A 246 -24.58 -11.09 9.57
C THR A 246 -25.84 -10.23 9.67
N THR A 247 -26.28 -9.86 10.87
CA THR A 247 -27.48 -9.02 11.06
C THR A 247 -27.16 -7.54 10.87
N THR A 248 -26.04 -7.06 11.41
CA THR A 248 -25.58 -5.68 11.20
C THR A 248 -24.83 -5.49 9.88
N ASN A 249 -24.22 -6.56 9.34
CA ASN A 249 -23.56 -6.64 8.04
C ASN A 249 -22.62 -5.45 7.74
N ARG A 250 -21.84 -5.03 8.75
CA ARG A 250 -20.92 -3.90 8.61
C ARG A 250 -19.68 -4.29 7.79
N PRO A 251 -19.05 -3.33 7.08
CA PRO A 251 -17.74 -3.53 6.47
C PRO A 251 -16.72 -4.05 7.48
N LEU A 252 -16.06 -5.15 7.12
CA LEU A 252 -14.94 -5.71 7.86
C LEU A 252 -13.72 -5.71 6.95
N PHE A 253 -12.73 -4.90 7.31
CA PHE A 253 -11.50 -4.76 6.53
C PHE A 253 -11.79 -4.51 5.05
N ALA A 254 -11.36 -5.40 4.15
CA ALA A 254 -11.48 -5.18 2.71
C ALA A 254 -12.78 -5.72 2.09
N SER A 255 -13.77 -6.14 2.87
CA SER A 255 -14.98 -6.84 2.37
C SER A 255 -15.77 -6.10 1.29
N GLU A 256 -15.72 -4.76 1.30
CA GLU A 256 -16.37 -3.93 0.27
C GLU A 256 -15.78 -4.16 -1.14
N GLN A 257 -14.59 -4.77 -1.27
CA GLN A 257 -13.99 -5.09 -2.56
C GLN A 257 -14.78 -6.13 -3.37
N CYS A 258 -15.58 -6.97 -2.69
CA CYS A 258 -16.45 -7.96 -3.34
C CYS A 258 -17.93 -7.73 -3.07
N LEU A 259 -18.30 -7.05 -1.98
CA LEU A 259 -19.69 -6.78 -1.61
C LEU A 259 -20.16 -5.34 -1.93
N GLY A 260 -19.28 -4.51 -2.47
CA GLY A 260 -19.57 -3.10 -2.77
C GLY A 260 -19.59 -2.23 -1.51
N GLU A 261 -19.59 -0.91 -1.71
CA GLU A 261 -19.64 0.08 -0.61
C GLU A 261 -20.89 -0.15 0.25
N GLY A 262 -20.70 -0.21 1.58
CA GLY A 262 -21.78 -0.49 2.53
C GLY A 262 -22.42 -1.88 2.36
N HIS A 263 -21.74 -2.81 1.68
CA HIS A 263 -22.22 -4.17 1.39
C HIS A 263 -23.54 -4.22 0.58
N HIS A 264 -23.75 -3.27 -0.34
CA HIS A 264 -24.98 -3.22 -1.14
C HIS A 264 -25.18 -4.42 -2.10
N LEU A 265 -24.18 -5.26 -2.34
CA LEU A 265 -24.27 -6.45 -3.20
C LEU A 265 -24.61 -7.74 -2.43
N GLY A 266 -24.60 -7.74 -1.10
CA GLY A 266 -24.92 -8.94 -0.33
C GLY A 266 -24.43 -8.92 1.12
N THR A 267 -24.43 -10.09 1.75
CA THR A 267 -24.07 -10.25 3.16
C THR A 267 -22.68 -10.86 3.30
N LEU A 268 -21.84 -10.27 4.16
CA LEU A 268 -20.57 -10.89 4.52
C LEU A 268 -20.82 -12.09 5.43
N THR A 269 -20.36 -13.27 5.03
CA THR A 269 -20.53 -14.51 5.80
C THR A 269 -19.18 -15.09 6.24
N LYS A 270 -19.24 -16.06 7.16
CA LYS A 270 -18.05 -16.77 7.65
C LYS A 270 -17.38 -17.57 6.53
N GLU A 271 -18.14 -18.08 5.57
CA GLU A 271 -17.64 -18.83 4.41
C GLU A 271 -16.85 -17.94 3.44
N ILE A 272 -17.23 -16.65 3.33
CA ILE A 272 -16.46 -15.67 2.54
C ILE A 272 -15.17 -15.28 3.27
N CYS A 273 -15.22 -15.15 4.60
CA CYS A 273 -14.09 -14.70 5.41
C CYS A 273 -13.07 -15.81 5.68
N SER A 274 -13.51 -17.02 6.00
CA SER A 274 -12.71 -18.18 6.37
C SER A 274 -13.30 -19.44 5.71
N PRO A 275 -13.11 -19.60 4.38
CA PRO A 275 -13.65 -20.74 3.65
C PRO A 275 -13.10 -22.06 4.19
N SER A 276 -13.93 -23.10 4.21
CA SER A 276 -13.51 -24.43 4.64
C SER A 276 -12.50 -25.04 3.65
N LYS A 277 -11.69 -26.02 4.09
CA LYS A 277 -10.78 -26.76 3.20
C LYS A 277 -11.52 -27.30 1.97
N GLN A 278 -12.71 -27.88 2.18
CA GLN A 278 -13.55 -28.39 1.09
C GLN A 278 -13.96 -27.28 0.10
N GLN A 279 -14.44 -26.14 0.61
CA GLN A 279 -14.84 -25.01 -0.24
C GLN A 279 -13.66 -24.43 -1.04
N ILE A 280 -12.46 -24.42 -0.46
CA ILE A 280 -11.23 -24.00 -1.14
C ILE A 280 -10.93 -24.96 -2.30
N LEU A 281 -10.89 -26.27 -2.05
CA LEU A 281 -10.58 -27.28 -3.06
C LEU A 281 -11.60 -27.28 -4.20
N GLU A 282 -12.90 -27.26 -3.89
CA GLU A 282 -13.98 -27.21 -4.89
C GLU A 282 -13.84 -25.99 -5.81
N GLN A 283 -13.60 -24.80 -5.24
CA GLN A 283 -13.48 -23.57 -6.02
C GLN A 283 -12.17 -23.51 -6.81
N ILE A 284 -11.06 -24.06 -6.31
CA ILE A 284 -9.81 -24.16 -7.07
C ILE A 284 -10.03 -25.05 -8.30
N VAL A 285 -10.61 -26.23 -8.11
CA VAL A 285 -10.91 -27.17 -9.21
C VAL A 285 -11.86 -26.52 -10.23
N GLU A 286 -12.91 -25.83 -9.77
CA GLU A 286 -13.82 -25.08 -10.64
C GLU A 286 -13.06 -24.03 -11.47
N LYS A 287 -12.18 -23.25 -10.84
CA LYS A 287 -11.43 -22.17 -11.51
C LYS A 287 -10.38 -22.70 -12.47
N VAL A 288 -9.68 -23.77 -12.11
CA VAL A 288 -8.77 -24.49 -13.02
C VAL A 288 -9.51 -24.95 -14.27
N GLY A 289 -10.65 -25.61 -14.12
CA GLY A 289 -11.47 -26.07 -15.25
C GLY A 289 -11.96 -24.91 -16.12
N SER A 290 -12.39 -23.80 -15.52
CA SER A 290 -12.97 -22.66 -16.26
C SER A 290 -12.01 -21.92 -17.19
N ILE A 291 -10.71 -21.96 -16.93
CA ILE A 291 -9.69 -21.33 -17.81
C ILE A 291 -8.76 -22.34 -18.46
N GLY A 292 -8.95 -23.64 -18.22
CA GLY A 292 -8.03 -24.70 -18.65
C GLY A 292 -6.62 -24.51 -18.08
N ALA A 293 -6.51 -24.18 -16.79
CA ALA A 293 -5.24 -23.86 -16.15
C ALA A 293 -4.24 -25.01 -16.23
N LYS A 294 -2.95 -24.67 -16.29
CA LYS A 294 -1.81 -25.61 -16.38
C LYS A 294 -0.96 -25.66 -15.12
N SER A 295 -1.20 -24.74 -14.19
CA SER A 295 -0.61 -24.76 -12.85
C SER A 295 -1.44 -23.90 -11.89
N VAL A 296 -1.22 -24.11 -10.59
CA VAL A 296 -1.78 -23.26 -9.53
C VAL A 296 -0.64 -22.66 -8.70
N PHE A 297 -0.76 -21.38 -8.35
CA PHE A 297 0.11 -20.73 -7.38
C PHE A 297 -0.64 -20.49 -6.07
N VAL A 298 -0.02 -20.82 -4.94
CA VAL A 298 -0.60 -20.59 -3.61
C VAL A 298 0.29 -19.65 -2.80
N ALA A 299 -0.29 -18.52 -2.39
CA ALA A 299 0.26 -17.67 -1.34
C ALA A 299 -0.57 -17.90 -0.07
N SER A 300 0.10 -18.12 1.05
CA SER A 300 -0.57 -18.35 2.34
C SER A 300 0.20 -17.74 3.49
N ASP A 301 -0.54 -17.23 4.48
CA ASP A 301 -0.01 -16.77 5.75
C ASP A 301 0.41 -17.92 6.68
N LYS A 302 -0.10 -19.14 6.45
CA LYS A 302 0.20 -20.31 7.28
C LYS A 302 0.15 -21.63 6.53
N ASP A 303 -1.04 -22.15 6.24
CA ASP A 303 -1.23 -23.44 5.57
C ASP A 303 -1.44 -23.22 4.06
N HIS A 304 -0.49 -23.67 3.25
CA HIS A 304 -0.56 -23.58 1.78
C HIS A 304 -1.40 -24.68 1.15
N MET A 305 -1.80 -25.72 1.90
CA MET A 305 -2.62 -26.84 1.43
C MET A 305 -2.09 -27.50 0.14
N ILE A 306 -0.77 -27.53 -0.06
CA ILE A 306 -0.17 -27.99 -1.34
C ILE A 306 -0.56 -29.43 -1.64
N ASP A 307 -0.45 -30.32 -0.66
CA ASP A 307 -0.75 -31.74 -0.83
C ASP A 307 -2.24 -31.96 -1.10
N GLU A 308 -3.13 -31.30 -0.36
CA GLU A 308 -4.57 -31.43 -0.56
C GLU A 308 -5.03 -30.85 -1.90
N ILE A 309 -4.43 -29.74 -2.35
CA ILE A 309 -4.71 -29.16 -3.66
C ILE A 309 -4.19 -30.07 -4.77
N ASN A 310 -2.97 -30.61 -4.64
CA ASN A 310 -2.41 -31.55 -5.61
C ASN A 310 -3.28 -32.81 -5.75
N GLU A 311 -3.77 -33.36 -4.64
CA GLU A 311 -4.72 -34.48 -4.67
C GLU A 311 -5.99 -34.14 -5.46
N ALA A 312 -6.57 -32.97 -5.22
CA ALA A 312 -7.77 -32.51 -5.93
C ALA A 312 -7.51 -32.19 -7.42
N LEU A 313 -6.27 -31.88 -7.80
CA LEU A 313 -5.86 -31.54 -9.16
C LEU A 313 -5.33 -32.72 -9.98
N LYS A 314 -5.14 -33.91 -9.38
CA LYS A 314 -4.76 -35.14 -10.10
C LYS A 314 -5.56 -35.40 -11.38
N PRO A 315 -6.90 -35.23 -11.43
CA PRO A 315 -7.66 -35.45 -12.65
C PRO A 315 -7.31 -34.52 -13.81
N TYR A 316 -6.65 -33.39 -13.53
CA TYR A 316 -6.20 -32.41 -14.51
C TYR A 316 -4.73 -32.56 -14.89
N GLU A 317 -3.98 -33.45 -14.22
CA GLU A 317 -2.54 -33.65 -14.41
C GLU A 317 -1.73 -32.35 -14.26
N ILE A 318 -2.09 -31.52 -13.26
CA ILE A 318 -1.37 -30.28 -12.91
C ILE A 318 -1.11 -30.21 -11.41
N GLU A 319 -0.20 -29.34 -11.00
CA GLU A 319 0.19 -29.17 -9.60
C GLU A 319 0.02 -27.71 -9.11
N ALA A 320 -0.04 -27.58 -7.79
CA ALA A 320 0.05 -26.34 -7.05
C ALA A 320 1.48 -26.11 -6.56
N HIS A 321 1.93 -24.86 -6.68
CA HIS A 321 3.27 -24.43 -6.31
C HIS A 321 3.21 -23.26 -5.33
N ARG A 322 4.19 -23.20 -4.42
CA ARG A 322 4.38 -22.12 -3.45
C ARG A 322 5.82 -21.62 -3.47
N GLN A 323 6.05 -20.47 -2.85
CA GLN A 323 7.39 -20.04 -2.50
C GLN A 323 7.89 -20.72 -1.21
N GLU A 324 9.20 -20.99 -1.15
CA GLU A 324 9.88 -21.56 0.02
C GLU A 324 11.20 -20.82 0.30
N PRO A 325 11.27 -20.00 1.37
CA PRO A 325 10.16 -19.51 2.19
C PRO A 325 9.21 -18.60 1.41
N ASP A 326 8.00 -18.37 1.93
CA ASP A 326 7.02 -17.48 1.28
C ASP A 326 7.38 -16.00 1.50
N ASP A 327 7.82 -15.33 0.42
CA ASP A 327 8.10 -13.89 0.42
C ASP A 327 6.82 -13.13 0.03
N MET A 328 6.21 -12.46 1.01
CA MET A 328 4.90 -11.84 0.85
C MET A 328 4.82 -10.86 -0.34
N TYR A 329 5.90 -10.12 -0.61
CA TYR A 329 5.91 -9.11 -1.67
C TYR A 329 6.00 -9.76 -3.06
N THR A 330 6.85 -10.77 -3.21
CA THR A 330 6.96 -11.56 -4.43
C THR A 330 5.67 -12.33 -4.67
N SER A 331 5.05 -12.89 -3.62
CA SER A 331 3.74 -13.55 -3.70
C SER A 331 2.66 -12.60 -4.22
N LEU A 332 2.57 -11.37 -3.70
CA LEU A 332 1.66 -10.34 -4.24
C LEU A 332 1.92 -10.07 -5.73
N ALA A 333 3.20 -9.91 -6.11
CA ALA A 333 3.58 -9.65 -7.49
C ALA A 333 3.30 -10.84 -8.44
N ILE A 334 3.42 -12.08 -7.97
CA ILE A 334 3.02 -13.29 -8.72
C ILE A 334 1.50 -13.30 -8.93
N MET A 335 0.73 -13.08 -7.86
CA MET A 335 -0.74 -13.05 -7.93
C MET A 335 -1.27 -11.92 -8.84
N GLY A 336 -0.62 -10.74 -8.83
CA GLY A 336 -0.92 -9.65 -9.77
C GLY A 336 -0.71 -10.03 -11.24
N ARG A 337 0.16 -11.02 -11.51
CA ARG A 337 0.52 -11.52 -12.86
C ARG A 337 -0.24 -12.78 -13.29
N ALA A 338 -1.06 -13.35 -12.43
CA ALA A 338 -1.84 -14.55 -12.73
C ALA A 338 -2.86 -14.35 -13.85
N ASP A 339 -3.19 -15.42 -14.56
CA ASP A 339 -4.24 -15.38 -15.57
C ASP A 339 -5.61 -15.25 -14.89
N LEU A 340 -5.81 -15.93 -13.76
CA LEU A 340 -6.93 -15.75 -12.85
C LEU A 340 -6.45 -15.66 -11.40
N PHE A 341 -6.99 -14.74 -10.63
CA PHE A 341 -6.74 -14.62 -9.19
C PHE A 341 -7.99 -15.00 -8.39
N VAL A 342 -7.85 -15.81 -7.33
CA VAL A 342 -8.91 -16.08 -6.34
C VAL A 342 -8.43 -15.63 -4.97
N GLY A 343 -8.99 -14.53 -4.48
CA GLY A 343 -8.61 -13.92 -3.20
C GLY A 343 -9.53 -14.28 -2.05
N ASN A 344 -9.10 -13.90 -0.85
CA ASN A 344 -9.96 -13.74 0.31
C ASN A 344 -10.55 -12.31 0.33
N CYS A 345 -11.87 -12.15 0.31
CA CYS A 345 -12.52 -10.85 0.19
C CYS A 345 -12.33 -9.93 1.42
N VAL A 346 -12.19 -10.49 2.62
CA VAL A 346 -12.02 -9.68 3.83
C VAL A 346 -10.56 -9.19 3.96
N SER A 347 -9.61 -9.88 3.35
CA SER A 347 -8.19 -9.56 3.48
C SER A 347 -7.76 -8.33 2.67
N THR A 348 -7.17 -7.35 3.37
CA THR A 348 -6.50 -6.19 2.76
C THR A 348 -5.28 -6.59 1.93
N PHE A 349 -4.69 -7.77 2.21
CA PHE A 349 -3.60 -8.33 1.41
C PHE A 349 -4.11 -8.79 0.03
N SER A 350 -5.25 -9.48 -0.05
CA SER A 350 -5.92 -9.77 -1.34
C SER A 350 -6.30 -8.48 -2.06
N HIS A 351 -6.68 -7.44 -1.30
CA HIS A 351 -7.14 -6.18 -1.87
C HIS A 351 -6.02 -5.44 -2.63
N ILE A 352 -4.75 -5.60 -2.22
CA ILE A 352 -3.60 -5.13 -3.01
C ILE A 352 -3.62 -5.77 -4.40
N VAL A 353 -3.76 -7.10 -4.46
CA VAL A 353 -3.80 -7.85 -5.73
C VAL A 353 -5.00 -7.43 -6.56
N LYS A 354 -6.19 -7.35 -5.97
CA LYS A 354 -7.41 -6.94 -6.67
C LYS A 354 -7.24 -5.59 -7.35
N ARG A 355 -6.76 -4.58 -6.61
CA ARG A 355 -6.55 -3.23 -7.15
C ARG A 355 -5.44 -3.18 -8.19
N GLU A 356 -4.34 -3.94 -8.02
CA GLU A 356 -3.30 -4.03 -9.04
C GLU A 356 -3.88 -4.60 -10.35
N ARG A 357 -4.63 -5.70 -10.25
CA ARG A 357 -5.28 -6.36 -11.39
C ARG A 357 -6.31 -5.45 -12.07
N ASP A 358 -7.02 -4.63 -11.32
CA ASP A 358 -8.01 -3.69 -11.85
C ASP A 358 -7.37 -2.47 -12.53
N HIS A 359 -6.25 -1.96 -12.02
CA HIS A 359 -5.81 -0.59 -12.32
C HIS A 359 -4.39 -0.46 -12.89
N ALA A 360 -3.52 -1.47 -12.75
CA ALA A 360 -2.13 -1.35 -13.22
C ALA A 360 -2.01 -1.34 -14.75
N GLY A 361 -2.92 -2.04 -15.44
CA GLY A 361 -3.00 -2.11 -16.91
C GLY A 361 -3.97 -1.12 -17.53
N GLN A 362 -4.20 -1.25 -18.84
CA GLN A 362 -5.26 -0.53 -19.55
C GLN A 362 -6.65 -1.15 -19.31
N SER A 363 -6.69 -2.48 -19.17
CA SER A 363 -7.90 -3.25 -18.91
C SER A 363 -7.73 -4.09 -17.64
N PRO A 364 -8.80 -4.27 -16.84
CA PRO A 364 -8.76 -5.13 -15.66
C PRO A 364 -8.41 -6.58 -16.00
N ARG A 365 -7.66 -7.24 -15.12
CA ARG A 365 -7.41 -8.70 -15.17
C ARG A 365 -8.42 -9.46 -14.32
N PRO A 366 -8.89 -10.65 -14.74
CA PRO A 366 -9.95 -11.39 -14.05
C PRO A 366 -9.60 -11.72 -12.60
N SER A 367 -10.52 -11.47 -11.67
CA SER A 367 -10.37 -11.81 -10.25
C SER A 367 -11.68 -12.36 -9.71
N ALA A 368 -11.58 -13.32 -8.80
CA ALA A 368 -12.69 -13.90 -8.05
C ALA A 368 -12.34 -13.91 -6.55
N PHE A 369 -13.31 -14.25 -5.72
CA PHE A 369 -13.12 -14.41 -4.28
C PHE A 369 -13.78 -15.69 -3.80
N PHE A 370 -13.15 -16.36 -2.84
CA PHE A 370 -13.75 -17.54 -2.22
C PHE A 370 -15.10 -17.20 -1.58
N GLY A 371 -16.08 -18.08 -1.77
CA GLY A 371 -17.44 -17.91 -1.23
C GLY A 371 -18.32 -16.93 -1.99
N ILE A 372 -17.77 -16.22 -2.98
CA ILE A 372 -18.52 -15.30 -3.85
C ILE A 372 -18.77 -15.98 -5.20
N ARG A 373 -20.02 -16.38 -5.45
CA ARG A 373 -20.44 -16.89 -6.76
C ARG A 373 -21.06 -15.75 -7.57
N ALA A 374 -20.81 -15.73 -8.87
CA ALA A 374 -21.53 -14.82 -9.75
C ALA A 374 -23.03 -15.12 -9.64
N VAL A 375 -23.83 -14.10 -9.34
CA VAL A 375 -25.29 -14.18 -9.48
C VAL A 375 -25.54 -14.52 -10.95
N LYS A 376 -26.02 -15.74 -11.24
CA LYS A 376 -26.60 -16.03 -12.56
C LYS A 376 -27.69 -14.98 -12.74
N ARG A 377 -27.49 -14.03 -13.66
CA ARG A 377 -28.61 -13.23 -14.14
C ARG A 377 -29.61 -14.24 -14.69
N HIS A 378 -30.70 -14.45 -13.96
CA HIS A 378 -31.90 -15.01 -14.56
C HIS A 378 -32.30 -14.03 -15.66
N ILE A 379 -31.90 -14.35 -16.89
CA ILE A 379 -32.57 -13.83 -18.06
C ILE A 379 -33.80 -14.72 -18.14
N ASP A 380 -34.91 -14.25 -17.55
CA ASP A 380 -36.21 -14.80 -17.85
C ASP A 380 -36.42 -14.54 -19.35
N LEU A 381 -36.46 -15.63 -20.14
CA LEU A 381 -36.81 -15.62 -21.56
C LEU A 381 -38.32 -15.54 -21.72
#